data_AF-A0A954QVN7-F1
#
_entry.id   AF-A0A954QVN7-F1
#
_cell.length_a   1.000
_cell.length_b   1.000
_cell.length_c   1.000
_cell.angle_alpha   90.00
_cell.angle_beta   90.00
_cell.angle_gamma   90.00
#
_symmetry.space_group_name_H-M   'P 1'
#
loop_
_entity.id
_entity.type
_entity.pdbx_description
1 polymer ?
#
loop_
_entity_poly.entity_id
_entity_poly.type
_entity_poly.pdbx_seq_one_letter_code
_entity_poly.pdbx_strand_id
1 'polypeptide(L)'
;MQSAIANSDTTGVLSALGLNEFFNGVSASDIEVDGALLNDPRRLAAARSTRPGDNDNVDRLISLRDEKLLRDGTRAFEGFLTETLGNIGDQVRDASLESDSLKASQQRITAEREAYSGIDPNEELVDLLKYQRAFEAASKTLSVMDELMRTTLDIVR
;
A
#
# COMPACT_ATOMS: atom_id res chain seq x y z
N MET A 1 26.59 -15.86 -39.80
CA MET A 1 25.18 -15.82 -39.39
C MET A 1 24.89 -14.45 -38.78
N GLN A 2 24.90 -13.40 -39.60
CA GLN A 2 24.90 -12.01 -39.15
C GLN A 2 24.17 -11.17 -40.19
N SER A 3 22.84 -11.26 -40.25
CA SER A 3 22.02 -10.41 -41.14
C SER A 3 20.49 -10.50 -40.92
N ALA A 4 20.00 -11.00 -39.77
CA ALA A 4 18.55 -11.12 -39.55
C ALA A 4 17.88 -9.81 -39.08
N ILE A 5 18.65 -8.79 -38.67
CA ILE A 5 18.13 -7.47 -38.36
C ILE A 5 18.86 -6.45 -39.23
N ALA A 6 18.48 -6.36 -40.50
CA ALA A 6 18.82 -5.15 -41.24
C ALA A 6 17.99 -4.03 -40.62
N ASN A 7 18.63 -3.19 -39.83
CA ASN A 7 18.09 -1.91 -39.44
C ASN A 7 18.37 -0.98 -40.62
N SER A 8 17.35 -0.68 -41.43
CA SER A 8 17.50 0.23 -42.57
C SER A 8 17.83 1.66 -42.14
N ASP A 9 17.62 1.96 -40.85
CA ASP A 9 18.02 3.19 -40.20
C ASP A 9 18.96 2.91 -39.02
N THR A 10 20.25 2.83 -39.30
CA THR A 10 21.29 2.70 -38.26
C THR A 10 21.45 3.97 -37.42
N THR A 11 20.89 5.09 -37.89
CA THR A 11 21.06 6.42 -37.28
C THR A 11 19.91 6.82 -36.35
N GLY A 12 18.77 6.14 -36.42
CA GLY A 12 17.55 6.45 -35.67
C GLY A 12 16.85 7.74 -36.14
N VAL A 13 17.26 8.32 -37.27
CA VAL A 13 16.73 9.58 -37.80
C VAL A 13 15.31 9.41 -38.34
N LEU A 14 15.01 8.28 -39.00
CA LEU A 14 13.65 7.99 -39.48
C LEU A 14 12.69 7.80 -38.31
N SER A 15 13.16 7.13 -37.26
CA SER A 15 12.41 6.96 -36.01
C SER A 15 12.17 8.30 -35.31
N ALA A 16 13.21 9.13 -35.16
CA ALA A 16 13.08 10.47 -34.57
C ALA A 16 12.13 11.41 -35.34
N LEU A 17 11.91 11.15 -36.63
CA LEU A 17 10.98 11.89 -37.48
C LEU A 17 9.58 11.25 -37.54
N GLY A 18 9.34 10.14 -36.84
CA GLY A 18 8.07 9.40 -36.85
C GLY A 18 7.76 8.76 -38.21
N LEU A 19 8.79 8.45 -39.01
CA LEU A 19 8.63 7.93 -40.37
C LEU A 19 8.74 6.41 -40.40
N ASN A 20 7.66 5.75 -40.86
CA ASN A 20 7.55 4.29 -40.98
C ASN A 20 7.73 3.54 -39.65
N GLU A 21 7.27 4.13 -38.55
CA GLU A 21 7.24 3.48 -37.24
C GLU A 21 5.99 2.59 -37.08
N PHE A 22 6.12 1.53 -36.29
CA PHE A 22 4.98 0.69 -35.90
C PHE A 22 4.29 1.25 -34.65
N PHE A 23 5.09 1.76 -33.71
CA PHE A 23 4.64 2.40 -32.48
C PHE A 23 5.08 3.86 -32.47
N ASN A 24 4.20 4.74 -31.99
CA ASN A 24 4.52 6.11 -31.62
C ASN A 24 4.58 6.21 -30.09
N GLY A 25 5.23 7.26 -29.58
CA GLY A 25 5.39 7.52 -28.13
C GLY A 25 6.75 7.11 -27.59
N VAL A 26 7.19 7.75 -26.51
CA VAL A 26 8.54 7.58 -25.94
C VAL A 26 8.54 7.03 -24.51
N SER A 27 7.36 6.82 -23.94
CA SER A 27 7.13 6.38 -22.58
C SER A 27 6.04 5.30 -22.49
N ALA A 28 5.91 4.67 -21.33
CA ALA A 28 4.86 3.68 -21.12
C ALA A 28 3.44 4.28 -21.13
N SER A 29 3.30 5.60 -20.91
CA SER A 29 1.99 6.27 -20.84
C SER A 29 1.49 6.77 -22.19
N ASP A 30 2.36 6.94 -23.19
CA ASP A 30 2.04 7.50 -24.50
C ASP A 30 2.35 6.53 -25.66
N ILE A 31 2.88 5.33 -25.37
CA ILE A 31 3.11 4.32 -26.39
C ILE A 31 1.79 3.86 -27.02
N GLU A 32 1.70 3.96 -28.33
CA GLU A 32 0.52 3.55 -29.11
C GLU A 32 0.91 3.02 -30.49
N VAL A 33 0.01 2.27 -31.13
CA VAL A 33 0.20 1.88 -32.54
C VAL A 33 0.01 3.10 -33.42
N ASP A 34 0.85 3.27 -34.44
CA ASP A 34 0.75 4.39 -35.36
C ASP A 34 -0.67 4.54 -35.94
N GLY A 35 -1.21 5.76 -35.87
CA GLY A 35 -2.58 6.04 -36.28
C GLY A 35 -2.84 5.75 -37.76
N ALA A 36 -1.82 5.82 -38.61
CA ALA A 36 -1.95 5.49 -40.02
C ALA A 36 -2.08 3.97 -40.25
N LEU A 37 -1.45 3.14 -39.40
CA LEU A 37 -1.66 1.68 -39.39
C LEU A 37 -3.02 1.29 -38.80
N LEU A 38 -3.50 2.00 -37.77
CA LEU A 38 -4.83 1.77 -37.21
C LEU A 38 -5.94 2.08 -38.22
N ASN A 39 -5.79 3.16 -39.00
CA ASN A 39 -6.78 3.56 -40.00
C ASN A 39 -6.75 2.68 -41.26
N ASP A 40 -5.60 2.16 -41.66
CA ASP A 40 -5.49 1.19 -42.76
C ASP A 40 -4.43 0.12 -42.48
N PRO A 41 -4.85 -1.05 -41.94
CA PRO A 41 -3.93 -2.16 -41.64
C PRO A 41 -3.17 -2.70 -42.85
N ARG A 42 -3.63 -2.42 -44.08
CA ARG A 42 -2.93 -2.81 -45.32
C ARG A 42 -1.60 -2.07 -45.51
N ARG A 43 -1.37 -1.00 -44.75
CA ARG A 43 -0.11 -0.26 -44.73
C ARG A 43 1.00 -0.96 -43.95
N LEU A 44 0.68 -2.03 -43.21
CA LEU A 44 1.68 -2.83 -42.51
C LEU A 44 2.60 -3.55 -43.52
N ALA A 45 3.88 -3.18 -43.51
CA ALA A 45 4.91 -3.80 -44.35
C ALA A 45 5.35 -5.17 -43.79
N ALA A 46 4.52 -6.20 -44.00
CA ALA A 46 4.80 -7.57 -43.53
C ALA A 46 5.97 -8.26 -44.25
N ALA A 47 6.23 -7.90 -45.51
CA ALA A 47 7.28 -8.47 -46.35
C ALA A 47 8.51 -7.56 -46.43
N ARG A 48 9.68 -8.14 -46.73
CA ARG A 48 10.90 -7.38 -47.07
C ARG A 48 11.28 -7.48 -48.54
N SER A 49 10.74 -8.49 -49.22
CA SER A 49 10.89 -8.71 -50.64
C SER A 49 9.54 -8.59 -51.35
N THR A 50 9.57 -8.57 -52.67
CA THR A 50 8.38 -8.59 -53.52
C THR A 50 7.84 -10.01 -53.75
N ARG A 51 8.43 -11.02 -53.10
CA ARG A 51 8.03 -12.42 -53.30
C ARG A 51 6.64 -12.65 -52.70
N PRO A 52 5.70 -13.25 -53.45
CA PRO A 52 4.40 -13.63 -52.91
C PRO A 52 4.54 -14.51 -51.66
N GLY A 53 3.84 -14.16 -50.60
CA GLY A 53 3.85 -14.89 -49.33
C GLY A 53 5.01 -14.59 -48.38
N ASP A 54 5.86 -13.60 -48.67
CA ASP A 54 6.91 -13.16 -47.74
C ASP A 54 6.31 -12.46 -46.50
N ASN A 55 6.71 -12.91 -45.31
CA ASN A 55 6.27 -12.42 -44.01
C ASN A 55 7.46 -12.15 -43.05
N ASP A 56 8.69 -11.98 -43.57
CA ASP A 56 9.92 -11.86 -42.75
C ASP A 56 9.84 -10.76 -41.67
N ASN A 57 9.18 -9.62 -41.93
CA ASN A 57 9.04 -8.57 -40.90
C ASN A 57 8.10 -9.00 -39.77
N VAL A 58 7.09 -9.83 -40.05
CA VAL A 58 6.20 -10.37 -39.03
C VAL A 58 6.93 -11.38 -38.16
N ASP A 59 7.74 -12.26 -38.76
CA ASP A 59 8.54 -13.23 -38.01
C ASP A 59 9.57 -12.53 -37.11
N ARG A 60 10.18 -11.44 -37.59
CA ARG A 60 11.05 -10.58 -36.78
C ARG A 60 10.29 -9.90 -35.64
N LEU A 61 9.10 -9.36 -35.89
CA LEU A 61 8.26 -8.76 -34.85
C LEU A 61 7.90 -9.78 -33.77
N ILE A 62 7.55 -11.01 -34.14
CA ILE A 62 7.27 -12.09 -33.19
C ILE A 62 8.52 -12.43 -32.38
N SER A 63 9.68 -12.49 -33.03
CA SER A 63 10.97 -12.82 -32.38
C SER A 63 11.39 -11.80 -31.32
N LEU A 64 10.94 -10.54 -31.42
CA LEU A 64 11.22 -9.51 -30.40
C LEU A 64 10.72 -9.92 -29.01
N ARG A 65 9.70 -10.79 -28.93
CA ARG A 65 9.19 -11.31 -27.65
C ARG A 65 10.29 -11.97 -26.83
N ASP A 66 11.15 -12.75 -27.49
CA ASP A 66 12.19 -13.56 -26.86
C ASP A 66 13.55 -12.85 -26.84
N GLU A 67 13.67 -11.74 -27.58
CA GLU A 67 14.91 -10.97 -27.67
C GLU A 67 15.20 -10.23 -26.36
N LYS A 68 16.46 -10.30 -25.92
CA LYS A 68 16.89 -9.64 -24.68
C LYS A 68 17.26 -8.19 -24.98
N LEU A 69 16.27 -7.32 -24.93
CA LEU A 69 16.43 -5.89 -25.19
C LEU A 69 16.37 -5.03 -23.92
N LEU A 70 15.83 -5.58 -22.83
CA LEU A 70 15.60 -4.84 -21.59
C LEU A 70 16.73 -5.08 -20.59
N ARG A 71 16.92 -4.10 -19.69
CA ARG A 71 17.93 -4.13 -18.62
C ARG A 71 19.32 -4.43 -19.18
N ASP A 72 19.82 -3.51 -19.98
CA ASP A 72 21.14 -3.59 -20.65
C ASP A 72 21.31 -4.87 -21.50
N GLY A 73 20.23 -5.33 -22.12
CA GLY A 73 20.25 -6.50 -23.01
C GLY A 73 20.29 -7.86 -22.31
N THR A 74 19.88 -7.93 -21.03
CA THR A 74 19.91 -9.18 -20.25
C THR A 74 18.56 -9.86 -20.13
N ARG A 75 17.46 -9.14 -20.36
CA ARG A 75 16.09 -9.63 -20.16
C ARG A 75 15.22 -9.41 -21.39
N ALA A 76 14.37 -10.40 -21.66
CA ALA A 76 13.25 -10.30 -22.60
C ALA A 76 12.04 -9.63 -21.93
N PHE A 77 11.05 -9.23 -22.72
CA PHE A 77 9.86 -8.50 -22.25
C PHE A 77 9.09 -9.24 -21.15
N GLU A 78 8.78 -10.51 -21.34
CA GLU A 78 8.01 -11.30 -20.37
C GLU A 78 8.75 -11.45 -19.03
N GLY A 79 10.06 -11.71 -19.08
CA GLY A 79 10.89 -11.84 -17.89
C GLY A 79 10.98 -10.53 -17.10
N PHE A 80 11.11 -9.40 -17.79
CA PHE A 80 11.12 -8.08 -17.17
C PHE A 80 9.78 -7.74 -16.51
N LEU A 81 8.66 -8.02 -17.18
CA LEU A 81 7.32 -7.79 -16.62
C LEU A 81 7.07 -8.67 -15.40
N THR A 82 7.40 -9.96 -15.47
CA THR A 82 7.24 -10.91 -14.37
C THR A 82 8.07 -10.50 -13.16
N GLU A 83 9.33 -10.08 -13.36
CA GLU A 83 10.18 -9.58 -12.29
C GLU A 83 9.63 -8.30 -11.65
N THR A 84 9.14 -7.36 -12.47
CA THR A 84 8.55 -6.11 -11.99
C THR A 84 7.29 -6.37 -11.14
N LEU A 85 6.40 -7.23 -11.62
CA LEU A 85 5.20 -7.62 -10.88
C LEU A 85 5.55 -8.39 -9.59
N GLY A 86 6.56 -9.25 -9.64
CA GLY A 86 7.07 -9.95 -8.45
C GLY A 86 7.57 -8.99 -7.39
N ASN A 87 8.38 -8.00 -7.77
CA ASN A 87 8.91 -6.98 -6.86
C ASN A 87 7.79 -6.16 -6.21
N ILE A 88 6.76 -5.77 -6.98
CA ILE A 88 5.59 -5.06 -6.44
C ILE A 88 4.82 -5.96 -5.45
N GLY A 89 4.64 -7.23 -5.79
CA GLY A 89 3.99 -8.21 -4.92
C GLY A 89 4.72 -8.39 -3.59
N ASP A 90 6.05 -8.48 -3.63
CA ASP A 90 6.88 -8.55 -2.42
C ASP A 90 6.76 -7.28 -1.58
N GLN A 91 6.83 -6.09 -2.18
CA GLN A 91 6.65 -4.83 -1.46
C GLN A 91 5.28 -4.72 -0.77
N VAL A 92 4.21 -5.15 -1.45
CA VAL A 92 2.85 -5.16 -0.87
C VAL A 92 2.77 -6.14 0.29
N ARG A 93 3.35 -7.33 0.15
CA ARG A 93 3.40 -8.34 1.22
C ARG A 93 4.14 -7.82 2.44
N ASP A 94 5.31 -7.22 2.24
CA ASP A 94 6.13 -6.67 3.32
C ASP A 94 5.40 -5.54 4.05
N ALA A 95 4.78 -4.62 3.31
CA ALA A 95 3.99 -3.53 3.89
C ALA A 95 2.76 -4.05 4.67
N SER A 96 2.12 -5.12 4.22
CA SER A 96 1.00 -5.75 4.94
C SER A 96 1.46 -6.37 6.26
N LEU A 97 2.58 -7.11 6.24
CA LEU A 97 3.15 -7.71 7.45
C LEU A 97 3.56 -6.66 8.47
N GLU A 98 4.17 -5.55 8.01
CA GLU A 98 4.52 -4.43 8.86
C GLU A 98 3.28 -3.77 9.47
N SER A 99 2.23 -3.53 8.67
CA SER A 99 0.96 -2.97 9.14
C SER A 99 0.33 -3.84 10.24
N ASP A 100 0.32 -5.15 10.06
CA ASP A 100 -0.27 -6.07 11.05
C ASP A 100 0.56 -6.15 12.33
N SER A 101 1.89 -6.11 12.22
CA SER A 101 2.80 -6.01 13.36
C SER A 101 2.56 -4.73 14.16
N LEU A 102 2.43 -3.58 13.48
CA LEU A 102 2.15 -2.29 14.11
C LEU A 102 0.78 -2.26 14.77
N LYS A 103 -0.26 -2.83 14.15
CA LYS A 103 -1.58 -2.97 14.78
C LYS A 103 -1.54 -3.84 16.04
N ALA A 104 -0.82 -4.96 15.99
CA ALA A 104 -0.66 -5.83 17.16
C ALA A 104 0.10 -5.11 18.29
N SER A 105 1.13 -4.33 17.95
CA SER A 105 1.87 -3.49 18.91
C SER A 105 0.97 -2.42 19.52
N GLN A 106 0.19 -1.71 18.69
CA GLN A 106 -0.78 -0.71 19.14
C GLN A 106 -1.80 -1.32 20.11
N GLN A 107 -2.38 -2.47 19.77
CA GLN A 107 -3.35 -3.16 20.64
C GLN A 107 -2.73 -3.53 22.00
N ARG A 108 -1.49 -3.99 22.03
CA ARG A 108 -0.77 -4.29 23.29
C ARG A 108 -0.59 -3.04 24.14
N ILE A 109 -0.14 -1.94 23.54
CA ILE A 109 0.07 -0.67 24.26
C ILE A 109 -1.27 -0.11 24.77
N THR A 110 -2.33 -0.21 23.97
CA THR A 110 -3.68 0.20 24.40
C THR A 110 -4.16 -0.64 25.59
N ALA A 111 -4.02 -1.96 25.53
CA ALA A 111 -4.40 -2.85 26.62
C ALA A 111 -3.57 -2.57 27.90
N GLU A 112 -2.27 -2.31 27.76
CA GLU A 112 -1.41 -1.92 28.89
C GLU A 112 -1.85 -0.59 29.50
N ARG A 113 -2.14 0.41 28.67
CA ARG A 113 -2.67 1.71 29.12
C ARG A 113 -4.01 1.55 29.84
N GLU A 114 -4.91 0.71 29.34
CA GLU A 114 -6.19 0.41 29.99
C GLU A 114 -5.98 -0.33 31.32
N ALA A 115 -4.99 -1.22 31.43
CA ALA A 115 -4.68 -1.89 32.69
C ALA A 115 -4.13 -0.93 33.76
N TYR A 116 -3.35 0.09 33.38
CA TYR A 116 -2.81 1.08 34.34
C TYR A 116 -3.77 2.24 34.63
N SER A 117 -4.58 2.67 33.67
CA SER A 117 -5.51 3.80 33.82
C SER A 117 -6.97 3.40 34.04
N GLY A 118 -7.27 2.10 33.96
CA GLY A 118 -8.57 1.54 34.27
C GLY A 118 -8.82 1.66 35.76
N ILE A 119 -9.63 2.64 36.14
CA ILE A 119 -10.25 2.69 37.46
C ILE A 119 -11.30 1.58 37.48
N ASP A 120 -11.20 0.62 38.40
CA ASP A 120 -12.26 -0.38 38.58
C ASP A 120 -13.46 0.32 39.25
N PRO A 121 -14.61 0.45 38.55
CA PRO A 121 -15.78 1.11 39.12
C PRO A 121 -16.31 0.42 40.37
N ASN A 122 -16.00 -0.86 40.59
CA ASN A 122 -16.34 -1.55 41.84
C ASN A 122 -15.43 -1.12 42.98
N GLU A 123 -14.15 -0.89 42.72
CA GLU A 123 -13.20 -0.40 43.73
C GLU A 123 -13.53 1.04 44.11
N GLU A 124 -13.85 1.89 43.12
CA GLU A 124 -14.37 3.25 43.36
C GLU A 124 -15.70 3.24 44.14
N LEU A 125 -16.62 2.31 43.85
CA LEU A 125 -17.87 2.17 44.59
C LEU A 125 -17.65 1.72 46.05
N VAL A 126 -16.69 0.81 46.29
CA VAL A 126 -16.32 0.38 47.64
C VAL A 126 -15.75 1.53 48.44
N ASP A 127 -14.86 2.32 47.84
CA ASP A 127 -14.32 3.52 48.48
C ASP A 127 -15.40 4.57 48.74
N LEU A 128 -16.32 4.77 47.80
CA LEU A 128 -17.45 5.67 47.95
C LEU A 128 -18.38 5.23 49.10
N LEU A 129 -18.70 3.93 49.19
CA LEU A 129 -19.47 3.35 50.31
C LEU A 129 -18.73 3.51 51.64
N LYS A 130 -17.40 3.37 51.65
CA LYS A 130 -16.58 3.56 52.84
C LYS A 130 -16.61 5.01 53.31
N TYR A 131 -16.48 5.97 52.39
CA TYR A 131 -16.61 7.40 52.71
C TYR A 131 -18.02 7.75 53.18
N GLN A 132 -19.06 7.20 52.56
CA GLN A 132 -20.44 7.39 52.99
C GLN A 132 -20.65 6.88 54.43
N ARG A 133 -20.19 5.66 54.74
CA ARG A 133 -20.29 5.10 56.10
C ARG A 133 -19.47 5.90 57.12
N ALA A 134 -18.29 6.36 56.75
CA ALA A 134 -17.47 7.21 57.62
C ALA A 134 -18.17 8.54 57.91
N PHE A 135 -18.82 9.14 56.92
CA PHE A 135 -19.62 10.35 57.08
C PHE A 135 -20.82 10.12 58.00
N GLU A 136 -21.59 9.05 57.80
CA GLU A 136 -22.72 8.68 58.66
C GLU A 136 -22.26 8.46 60.13
N ALA A 137 -21.14 7.77 60.33
CA ALA A 137 -20.56 7.56 61.65
C ALA A 137 -20.11 8.88 62.30
N ALA A 138 -19.50 9.79 61.53
CA ALA A 138 -19.12 11.11 62.00
C ALA A 138 -20.35 11.95 62.39
N SER A 139 -21.42 11.96 61.58
CA SER A 139 -22.67 12.64 61.90
C SER A 139 -23.32 12.10 63.18
N LYS A 140 -23.29 10.77 63.38
CA LYS A 140 -23.81 10.15 64.60
C LYS A 140 -22.98 10.51 65.83
N THR A 141 -21.65 10.55 65.69
CA THR A 141 -20.75 10.98 66.76
C THR A 141 -21.01 12.43 67.16
N LEU A 142 -21.19 13.33 66.19
CA LEU A 142 -21.58 14.72 66.44
C LEU A 142 -22.92 14.82 67.15
N SER A 143 -23.91 14.03 66.74
CA SER A 143 -25.23 14.00 67.39
C SER A 143 -25.15 13.58 68.87
N VAL A 144 -24.31 12.58 69.17
CA VAL A 144 -24.05 12.16 70.55
C VAL A 144 -23.32 13.25 71.33
N MET A 145 -22.34 13.93 70.73
CA MET A 145 -21.67 15.05 71.39
C MET A 145 -22.63 16.21 71.69
N ASP A 146 -23.54 16.54 70.76
CA ASP A 146 -24.59 17.55 70.97
C ASP A 146 -25.53 17.15 72.11
N GLU A 147 -25.91 15.88 72.21
CA GLU A 147 -26.74 15.36 73.29
C GLU A 147 -26.03 15.42 74.66
N LEU A 148 -24.74 15.07 74.69
CA LEU A 148 -23.90 15.19 75.89
C LEU A 148 -23.72 16.66 76.31
N MET A 149 -23.54 17.58 75.37
CA MET A 149 -23.47 19.02 75.67
C MET A 149 -24.78 19.55 76.25
N ARG A 150 -25.93 19.18 75.67
CA ARG A 150 -27.25 19.58 76.21
C ARG A 150 -27.45 19.03 77.63
N THR A 151 -27.14 17.77 77.84
CA THR A 151 -27.30 17.11 79.15
C THR A 151 -26.41 17.75 80.22
N THR A 152 -25.15 18.06 79.90
CA THR A 152 -24.24 18.73 80.85
C THR A 152 -24.69 20.15 81.17
N LEU A 153 -25.23 20.89 80.20
CA LEU A 153 -25.80 22.22 80.43
C LEU A 153 -27.09 22.18 81.27
N ASP A 154 -27.93 21.16 81.08
CA ASP A 154 -29.17 21.00 81.87
C ASP A 154 -28.91 20.61 83.34
N ILE A 155 -27.83 19.86 83.64
CA ILE A 155 -27.45 19.49 85.02
C ILE A 155 -26.86 20.67 85.80
N VAL A 156 -26.29 21.67 85.12
CA VAL A 156 -25.64 22.84 85.75
C VAL A 156 -26.64 23.95 86.10
N ARG A 157 -27.94 23.77 85.79
CA ARG A 157 -29.04 24.65 86.20
C ARG A 157 -29.72 24.17 87.48
#